data_AF-A0A024JS60-F1
#
_entry.id   AF-A0A024JS60-F1
#
_cell.length_a   1.000
_cell.length_b   1.000
_cell.length_c   1.000
_cell.angle_alpha   90.00
_cell.angle_beta   90.00
_cell.angle_gamma   90.00
#
_symmetry.space_group_name_H-M   'P 1'
#
loop_
_entity.id
_entity.type
_entity.pdbx_description
1 polymer ?
#
loop_
_entity_poly.entity_id
_entity_poly.type
_entity_poly.pdbx_seq_one_letter_code
_entity_poly.pdbx_strand_id
1 'polypeptide(L)'
;MPGAGASLGIMTLVAGRGPLSSDPAGRFCPPLPGGVVYIEPHPRRVQAFKDGRPVIDTEQVLMVHRQGQPLSYLFRADQVGDLPAEPEPEAPGFVHVPWDAVDTWLEEGRELVHYPPNPYHRVDCRPTGRHLRVSVAGRTLVDTDETVIVFETALAPRLYVDPAHVRTDLLRRSETTSYCNYKGYATYWSAGDIKDIAWSYPDPPPESLPIKGFLSFDDARAEVLAELPHFEHRETVPGNTFSE
;
A
#
# COMPACT_ATOMS: atom_id res chain seq x y z
N MET A 1 -32.06 18.69 1.96
CA MET A 1 -30.63 19.08 1.93
C MET A 1 -29.88 18.05 2.76
N PRO A 2 -29.40 16.94 2.19
CA PRO A 2 -28.60 15.98 2.95
C PRO A 2 -27.15 16.48 3.01
N GLY A 3 -26.58 16.40 4.22
CA GLY A 3 -25.24 16.87 4.53
C GLY A 3 -24.16 15.98 3.93
N ALA A 4 -23.10 16.62 3.47
CA ALA A 4 -21.86 15.99 3.06
C ALA A 4 -21.23 15.27 4.26
N GLY A 5 -21.19 13.94 4.21
CA GLY A 5 -20.32 13.14 5.06
C GLY A 5 -18.87 13.44 4.69
N ALA A 6 -18.14 14.05 5.60
CA ALA A 6 -16.71 14.27 5.47
C ALA A 6 -16.01 12.90 5.43
N SER A 7 -15.54 12.52 4.24
CA SER A 7 -14.57 11.44 4.08
C SER A 7 -13.33 11.80 4.89
N LEU A 8 -13.07 11.09 5.98
CA LEU A 8 -11.77 11.14 6.65
C LEU A 8 -10.75 10.67 5.61
N GLY A 9 -10.00 11.62 5.05
CA GLY A 9 -8.92 11.34 4.12
C GLY A 9 -7.88 10.45 4.80
N ILE A 10 -7.91 9.16 4.47
CA ILE A 10 -6.89 8.21 4.85
C ILE A 10 -5.62 8.63 4.08
N MET A 11 -4.64 9.18 4.79
CA MET A 11 -3.30 9.38 4.23
C MET A 11 -2.67 8.01 3.99
N THR A 12 -2.94 7.40 2.83
CA THR A 12 -2.10 6.33 2.29
C THR A 12 -0.87 6.98 1.67
N LEU A 13 0.32 6.53 2.08
CA LEU A 13 1.58 7.16 1.71
C LEU A 13 1.87 7.14 0.20
N VAL A 14 1.21 6.29 -0.60
CA VAL A 14 1.27 6.31 -2.07
C VAL A 14 0.04 5.61 -2.67
N ALA A 15 -0.68 6.26 -3.60
CA ALA A 15 -1.63 5.57 -4.47
C ALA A 15 -0.84 4.82 -5.56
N GLY A 16 -0.92 3.49 -5.58
CA GLY A 16 -0.13 2.67 -6.50
C GLY A 16 -0.60 2.73 -7.95
N ARG A 17 0.34 2.65 -8.88
CA ARG A 17 0.16 2.63 -10.34
C ARG A 17 -0.11 1.24 -10.92
N GLY A 18 -0.92 0.45 -10.22
CA GLY A 18 -1.24 -0.93 -10.58
C GLY A 18 -2.10 -1.00 -11.85
N PRO A 19 -2.27 -2.19 -12.46
CA PRO A 19 -3.03 -2.33 -13.70
C PRO A 19 -4.46 -1.77 -13.63
N LEU A 20 -5.14 -1.97 -12.50
CA LEU A 20 -6.50 -1.45 -12.29
C LEU A 20 -6.53 -0.13 -11.50
N SER A 21 -5.41 0.60 -11.41
CA SER A 21 -5.42 1.93 -10.80
C SER A 21 -6.01 2.99 -11.75
N SER A 22 -6.30 4.18 -11.22
CA SER A 22 -6.69 5.33 -12.04
C SER A 22 -5.54 5.91 -12.86
N ASP A 23 -4.28 5.57 -12.54
CA ASP A 23 -3.06 6.00 -13.24
C ASP A 23 -2.06 4.82 -13.37
N PRO A 24 -2.35 3.81 -14.21
CA PRO A 24 -1.51 2.62 -14.33
C PRO A 24 -0.11 2.97 -14.89
N ALA A 25 0.91 2.24 -14.45
CA ALA A 25 2.27 2.39 -14.96
C ALA A 25 2.44 1.84 -16.39
N GLY A 26 1.54 0.95 -16.82
CA GLY A 26 1.51 0.36 -18.15
C GLY A 26 0.24 0.72 -18.93
N ARG A 27 0.11 0.14 -20.13
CA ARG A 27 -1.09 0.27 -20.97
C ARG A 27 -1.66 -1.10 -21.29
N PHE A 28 -2.98 -1.21 -21.33
CA PHE A 28 -3.65 -2.40 -21.86
C PHE A 28 -3.68 -2.35 -23.38
N CYS A 29 -3.46 -3.50 -24.02
CA CYS A 29 -3.61 -3.67 -25.46
C CYS A 29 -4.42 -4.95 -25.73
N PRO A 30 -5.69 -4.84 -26.19
CA PRO A 30 -6.45 -3.59 -26.41
C PRO A 30 -6.77 -2.85 -25.08
N PRO A 31 -7.17 -1.57 -25.13
CA PRO A 31 -7.59 -0.82 -23.93
C PRO A 31 -8.73 -1.54 -23.18
N LEU A 32 -8.72 -1.46 -21.85
CA LEU A 32 -9.85 -1.96 -21.05
C LEU A 32 -11.08 -1.06 -21.26
N PRO A 33 -12.28 -1.64 -21.42
CA PRO A 33 -13.53 -0.88 -21.33
C PRO A 33 -13.65 -0.13 -19.99
N GLY A 34 -14.41 0.96 -19.96
CA GLY A 34 -14.74 1.65 -18.70
C GLY A 34 -15.60 0.77 -17.80
N GLY A 35 -15.41 0.88 -16.48
CA GLY A 35 -16.21 0.16 -15.49
C GLY A 35 -15.90 -1.33 -15.35
N VAL A 36 -14.73 -1.79 -15.81
CA VAL A 36 -14.30 -3.17 -15.64
C VAL A 36 -14.17 -3.50 -14.15
N VAL A 37 -14.82 -4.59 -13.76
CA VAL A 37 -14.70 -5.22 -12.44
C VAL A 37 -14.05 -6.59 -12.64
N TYR A 38 -13.03 -6.89 -11.84
CA TYR A 38 -12.47 -8.24 -11.77
C TYR A 38 -12.90 -8.88 -10.44
N ILE A 39 -13.63 -9.99 -10.53
CA ILE A 39 -14.13 -10.75 -9.38
C ILE A 39 -13.51 -12.14 -9.46
N GLU A 40 -12.89 -12.58 -8.37
CA GLU A 40 -12.26 -13.89 -8.28
C GLU A 40 -12.65 -14.62 -6.99
N PRO A 41 -12.65 -15.97 -6.99
CA PRO A 41 -12.69 -16.73 -5.75
C PRO A 41 -11.49 -16.38 -4.87
N HIS A 42 -11.74 -16.19 -3.58
CA HIS A 42 -10.72 -15.97 -2.57
C HIS A 42 -10.69 -17.16 -1.61
N PRO A 43 -9.90 -18.23 -1.92
CA PRO A 43 -9.92 -19.49 -1.19
C PRO A 43 -9.14 -19.38 0.12
N ARG A 44 -9.58 -18.46 0.99
CA ARG A 44 -9.08 -18.23 2.34
C ARG A 44 -10.27 -18.15 3.28
N ARG A 45 -10.11 -18.67 4.49
CA ARG A 45 -11.09 -18.54 5.57
C ARG A 45 -11.13 -17.09 6.02
N VAL A 46 -12.29 -16.46 5.87
CA VAL A 46 -12.57 -15.11 6.38
C VAL A 46 -13.57 -15.21 7.51
N GLN A 47 -13.28 -14.52 8.60
CA GLN A 47 -14.14 -14.45 9.78
C GLN A 47 -14.41 -13.00 10.13
N ALA A 48 -15.62 -12.73 10.62
CA ALA A 48 -16.01 -11.42 11.14
C ALA A 48 -16.61 -11.59 12.54
N PHE A 49 -16.27 -10.69 13.45
CA PHE A 49 -16.75 -10.69 14.83
C PHE A 49 -17.44 -9.39 15.17
N LYS A 50 -18.58 -9.50 15.88
CA LYS A 50 -19.35 -8.38 16.42
C LYS A 50 -19.72 -8.66 17.87
N ASP A 51 -19.44 -7.72 18.77
CA ASP A 51 -19.57 -7.86 20.21
C ASP A 51 -18.88 -9.14 20.74
N GLY A 52 -17.72 -9.47 20.16
CA GLY A 52 -16.93 -10.68 20.48
C GLY A 52 -17.53 -12.00 20.00
N ARG A 53 -18.60 -11.98 19.20
CA ARG A 53 -19.24 -13.18 18.63
C ARG A 53 -18.96 -13.32 17.14
N PRO A 54 -18.67 -14.52 16.63
CA PRO A 54 -18.52 -14.73 15.19
C PRO A 54 -19.88 -14.51 14.50
N VAL A 55 -19.91 -13.61 13.52
CA VAL A 55 -21.09 -13.31 12.68
C VAL A 55 -20.91 -13.73 11.22
N ILE A 56 -19.66 -13.90 10.78
CA ILE A 56 -19.29 -14.53 9.50
C ILE A 56 -18.13 -15.50 9.78
N ASP A 57 -18.19 -16.68 9.19
CA ASP A 57 -17.09 -17.66 9.18
C ASP A 57 -17.24 -18.55 7.94
N THR A 58 -16.47 -18.29 6.89
CA THR A 58 -16.63 -18.96 5.60
C THR A 58 -15.34 -18.96 4.79
N GLU A 59 -15.17 -19.98 3.95
CA GLU A 59 -14.13 -20.07 2.91
C GLU A 59 -14.70 -19.75 1.51
N GLN A 60 -16.02 -19.49 1.42
CA GLN A 60 -16.72 -19.18 0.18
C GLN A 60 -16.82 -17.67 -0.01
N VAL A 61 -15.67 -17.03 -0.18
CA VAL A 61 -15.55 -15.58 -0.35
C VAL A 61 -15.13 -15.27 -1.78
N LEU A 62 -15.67 -14.20 -2.35
CA LEU A 62 -15.09 -13.61 -3.57
C LEU A 62 -14.35 -12.33 -3.21
N MET A 63 -13.29 -12.04 -3.95
CA MET A 63 -12.57 -10.77 -3.91
C MET A 63 -12.99 -9.91 -5.09
N VAL A 64 -13.18 -8.63 -4.83
CA VAL A 64 -13.53 -7.62 -5.81
C VAL A 64 -12.35 -6.70 -6.07
N HIS A 65 -12.07 -6.48 -7.35
CA HIS A 65 -11.12 -5.48 -7.82
C HIS A 65 -11.85 -4.46 -8.71
N ARG A 66 -11.89 -3.21 -8.27
CA ARG A 66 -12.50 -2.08 -8.99
C ARG A 66 -11.52 -0.93 -9.14
N GLN A 67 -11.61 -0.24 -10.28
CA GLN A 67 -10.72 0.88 -10.56
C GLN A 67 -10.90 2.00 -9.54
N GLY A 68 -9.79 2.41 -8.91
CA GLY A 68 -9.78 3.51 -7.95
C GLY A 68 -10.49 3.22 -6.62
N GLN A 69 -10.85 1.97 -6.35
CA GLN A 69 -11.47 1.56 -5.09
C GLN A 69 -10.57 0.57 -4.34
N PRO A 70 -10.60 0.57 -2.99
CA PRO A 70 -10.02 -0.51 -2.20
C PRO A 70 -10.63 -1.86 -2.58
N LEU A 71 -9.88 -2.94 -2.34
CA LEU A 71 -10.44 -4.28 -2.45
C LEU A 71 -11.56 -4.47 -1.44
N SER A 72 -12.50 -5.36 -1.76
CA SER A 72 -13.54 -5.76 -0.82
C SER A 72 -13.87 -7.24 -0.98
N TYR A 73 -14.36 -7.83 0.11
CA TYR A 73 -14.92 -9.17 0.10
C TYR A 73 -16.38 -9.15 -0.31
N LEU A 74 -16.80 -10.22 -0.97
CA LEU A 74 -18.19 -10.55 -1.22
C LEU A 74 -18.52 -11.85 -0.49
N PHE A 75 -19.64 -11.84 0.21
CA PHE A 75 -20.18 -12.99 0.92
C PHE A 75 -21.49 -13.42 0.27
N ARG A 76 -21.83 -14.69 0.38
CA ARG A 76 -23.17 -15.12 -0.03
C ARG A 76 -24.21 -14.44 0.87
N ALA A 77 -25.31 -13.99 0.28
CA ALA A 77 -26.38 -13.29 1.02
C ALA A 77 -26.97 -14.12 2.16
N ASP A 78 -26.97 -15.44 2.05
CA ASP A 78 -27.44 -16.38 3.09
C ASP A 78 -26.45 -16.58 4.25
N GLN A 79 -25.23 -16.04 4.17
CA GLN A 79 -24.16 -16.20 5.16
C GLN A 79 -23.92 -14.96 6.05
N VAL A 80 -24.53 -13.81 5.75
CA VAL A 80 -24.25 -12.54 6.47
C VAL A 80 -25.25 -12.22 7.58
N GLY A 81 -26.31 -13.01 7.74
CA GLY A 81 -27.33 -12.81 8.78
C GLY A 81 -28.00 -11.43 8.68
N ASP A 82 -28.09 -10.73 9.81
CA ASP A 82 -28.72 -9.39 9.93
C ASP A 82 -27.72 -8.23 9.72
N LEU A 83 -26.49 -8.50 9.25
CA LEU A 83 -25.53 -7.45 8.97
C LEU A 83 -26.04 -6.53 7.85
N PRO A 84 -25.77 -5.21 7.91
CA PRO A 84 -26.03 -4.34 6.78
C PRO A 84 -25.24 -4.88 5.58
N ALA A 85 -25.92 -4.97 4.43
CA ALA A 85 -25.36 -5.59 3.25
C ALA A 85 -25.91 -4.95 1.98
N GLU A 86 -25.04 -4.78 0.97
CA GLU A 86 -25.40 -4.23 -0.33
C GLU A 86 -25.22 -5.30 -1.41
N PRO A 87 -26.24 -5.59 -2.24
CA PRO A 87 -26.11 -6.56 -3.33
C PRO A 87 -25.02 -6.15 -4.32
N GLU A 88 -24.26 -7.14 -4.82
CA GLU A 88 -23.26 -6.98 -5.86
C GLU A 88 -23.87 -7.28 -7.24
N PRO A 89 -24.10 -6.26 -8.10
CA PRO A 89 -24.73 -6.47 -9.42
C PRO A 89 -23.93 -7.42 -10.32
N GLU A 90 -22.60 -7.41 -10.21
CA GLU A 90 -21.71 -8.22 -11.04
C GLU A 90 -21.55 -9.67 -10.52
N ALA A 91 -22.10 -10.00 -9.34
CA ALA A 91 -22.09 -11.34 -8.74
C ALA A 91 -23.43 -11.64 -8.03
N PRO A 92 -24.49 -12.00 -8.77
CA PRO A 92 -25.81 -12.26 -8.20
C PRO A 92 -25.79 -13.30 -7.07
N GLY A 93 -26.46 -12.98 -5.97
CA GLY A 93 -26.49 -13.81 -4.75
C GLY A 93 -25.36 -13.52 -3.76
N PHE A 94 -24.43 -12.64 -4.12
CA PHE A 94 -23.41 -12.12 -3.22
C PHE A 94 -23.69 -10.68 -2.80
N VAL A 95 -23.15 -10.30 -1.65
CA VAL A 95 -23.32 -8.98 -1.03
C VAL A 95 -22.00 -8.45 -0.48
N HIS A 96 -21.85 -7.13 -0.48
CA HIS A 96 -20.83 -6.43 0.31
C HIS A 96 -21.34 -6.23 1.72
N VAL A 97 -20.49 -6.45 2.71
CA VAL A 97 -20.72 -6.04 4.10
C VAL A 97 -19.82 -4.83 4.36
N PRO A 98 -20.36 -3.68 4.80
CA PRO A 98 -19.54 -2.52 5.15
C PRO A 98 -18.46 -2.90 6.17
N TRP A 99 -17.24 -2.38 5.98
CA TRP A 99 -16.10 -2.78 6.81
C TRP A 99 -16.33 -2.51 8.31
N ASP A 100 -17.03 -1.42 8.62
CA ASP A 100 -17.39 -0.95 9.96
C ASP A 100 -18.68 -1.59 10.53
N ALA A 101 -19.30 -2.53 9.81
CA ALA A 101 -20.47 -3.26 10.30
C ALA A 101 -20.16 -4.23 11.47
N VAL A 102 -18.87 -4.55 11.64
CA VAL A 102 -18.30 -5.52 12.58
C VAL A 102 -17.05 -4.93 13.25
N ASP A 103 -16.65 -5.51 14.38
CA ASP A 103 -15.53 -5.00 15.18
C ASP A 103 -14.17 -5.54 14.73
N THR A 104 -14.15 -6.76 14.18
CA THR A 104 -12.91 -7.45 13.82
C THR A 104 -13.10 -8.30 12.59
N TRP A 105 -12.16 -8.18 11.66
CA TRP A 105 -12.01 -9.05 10.49
C TRP A 105 -10.76 -9.91 10.65
N LEU A 106 -10.89 -11.21 10.43
CA LEU A 106 -9.75 -12.13 10.33
C LEU A 106 -9.71 -12.78 8.95
N GLU A 107 -8.51 -12.95 8.40
CA GLU A 107 -8.25 -13.83 7.26
C GLU A 107 -7.16 -14.82 7.68
N GLU A 108 -7.45 -16.13 7.64
CA GLU A 108 -6.51 -17.18 8.07
C GLU A 108 -5.93 -16.92 9.47
N GLY A 109 -6.75 -16.37 10.38
CA GLY A 109 -6.36 -16.01 11.75
C GLY A 109 -5.58 -14.70 11.90
N ARG A 110 -5.24 -14.02 10.79
CA ARG A 110 -4.62 -12.69 10.82
C ARG A 110 -5.70 -11.61 10.91
N GLU A 111 -5.59 -10.74 11.91
CA GLU A 111 -6.42 -9.55 12.01
C GLU A 111 -6.12 -8.56 10.87
N LEU A 112 -7.18 -8.10 10.21
CA LEU A 112 -7.13 -7.18 9.08
C LEU A 112 -7.49 -5.77 9.51
N VAL A 113 -6.92 -4.77 8.83
CA VAL A 113 -7.16 -3.36 9.12
C VAL A 113 -7.58 -2.63 7.85
N HIS A 114 -8.65 -1.83 7.95
CA HIS A 114 -9.27 -0.99 6.92
C HIS A 114 -9.87 -1.69 5.68
N TYR A 115 -9.19 -2.67 5.10
CA TYR A 115 -9.66 -3.40 3.90
C TYR A 115 -8.83 -4.69 3.67
N PRO A 116 -9.32 -5.65 2.86
CA PRO A 116 -8.61 -6.88 2.52
C PRO A 116 -7.24 -6.65 1.86
N PRO A 117 -6.20 -7.44 2.20
CA PRO A 117 -4.94 -7.41 1.49
C PRO A 117 -5.09 -7.98 0.07
N ASN A 118 -4.37 -7.40 -0.89
CA ASN A 118 -4.36 -7.87 -2.27
C ASN A 118 -3.51 -9.14 -2.39
N PRO A 119 -4.08 -10.27 -2.88
CA PRO A 119 -3.34 -11.53 -3.02
C PRO A 119 -2.16 -11.46 -4.01
N TYR A 120 -2.15 -10.47 -4.91
CA TYR A 120 -1.08 -10.22 -5.88
C TYR A 120 -0.06 -9.18 -5.41
N HIS A 121 -0.23 -8.61 -4.21
CA HIS A 121 0.72 -7.64 -3.68
C HIS A 121 1.98 -8.34 -3.23
N ARG A 122 3.12 -7.80 -3.64
CA ARG A 122 4.44 -8.30 -3.27
C ARG A 122 5.26 -7.15 -2.73
N VAL A 123 6.01 -7.46 -1.68
CA VAL A 123 7.09 -6.63 -1.17
C VAL A 123 8.36 -7.45 -1.38
N ASP A 124 9.29 -6.89 -2.15
CA ASP A 124 10.58 -7.51 -2.44
C ASP A 124 11.70 -6.61 -1.90
N CYS A 125 12.31 -7.06 -0.81
CA CYS A 125 13.40 -6.37 -0.14
C CYS A 125 14.74 -6.98 -0.58
N ARG A 126 15.60 -6.17 -1.22
CA ARG A 126 16.90 -6.63 -1.74
C ARG A 126 18.03 -5.78 -1.19
N PRO A 127 19.02 -6.38 -0.50
CA PRO A 127 20.29 -5.71 -0.25
C PRO A 127 20.89 -5.21 -1.57
N THR A 128 21.48 -4.02 -1.55
CA THR A 128 22.04 -3.38 -2.74
C THR A 128 23.16 -2.41 -2.36
N GLY A 129 23.98 -2.02 -3.35
CA GLY A 129 25.03 -1.02 -3.23
C GLY A 129 24.61 0.35 -3.79
N ARG A 130 23.31 0.65 -3.79
CA ARG A 130 22.76 1.90 -4.32
C ARG A 130 22.95 2.99 -3.29
N HIS A 131 23.52 4.11 -3.70
CA HIS A 131 23.81 5.22 -2.80
C HIS A 131 22.54 5.93 -2.34
N LEU A 132 22.49 6.22 -1.04
CA LEU A 132 21.49 7.05 -0.38
C LEU A 132 22.19 8.16 0.39
N ARG A 133 21.88 9.39 0.04
CA ARG A 133 22.24 10.59 0.80
C ARG A 133 20.99 11.37 1.18
N VAL A 134 20.89 11.71 2.45
CA VAL A 134 19.77 12.49 2.99
C VAL A 134 20.30 13.65 3.82
N SER A 135 19.85 14.87 3.51
CA SER A 135 20.14 16.07 4.27
C SER A 135 18.88 16.82 4.69
N VAL A 136 18.94 17.45 5.85
CA VAL A 136 17.89 18.33 6.37
C VAL A 136 18.55 19.61 6.89
N ALA A 137 18.08 20.77 6.41
CA ALA A 137 18.61 22.08 6.78
C ALA A 137 20.15 22.17 6.70
N GLY A 138 20.74 21.59 5.64
CA GLY A 138 22.19 21.57 5.40
C GLY A 138 22.98 20.57 6.26
N ARG A 139 22.33 19.75 7.09
CA ARG A 139 22.97 18.69 7.88
C ARG A 139 22.70 17.33 7.27
N THR A 140 23.76 16.57 6.99
CA THR A 140 23.66 15.19 6.51
C THR A 140 23.16 14.28 7.63
N LEU A 141 22.08 13.54 7.35
CA LEU A 141 21.53 12.50 8.21
C LEU A 141 22.04 11.11 7.81
N VAL A 142 22.19 10.88 6.51
CA VAL A 142 22.61 9.59 5.91
C VAL A 142 23.51 9.89 4.71
N ASP A 143 24.58 9.12 4.55
CA ASP A 143 25.42 9.07 3.35
C ASP A 143 26.07 7.68 3.32
N THR A 144 25.48 6.74 2.58
CA THR A 144 25.91 5.33 2.52
C THR A 144 25.44 4.64 1.25
N ASP A 145 26.14 3.59 0.83
CA ASP A 145 25.71 2.63 -0.18
C ASP A 145 25.22 1.29 0.42
N GLU A 146 25.31 1.11 1.74
CA GLU A 146 24.79 -0.06 2.46
C GLU A 146 23.27 0.06 2.67
N THR A 147 22.51 -0.26 1.62
CA THR A 147 21.05 -0.07 1.60
C THR A 147 20.29 -1.34 1.23
N VAL A 148 19.00 -1.34 1.53
CA VAL A 148 18.01 -2.32 1.05
C VAL A 148 17.04 -1.58 0.14
N ILE A 149 17.00 -1.95 -1.13
CA ILE A 149 15.96 -1.45 -2.04
C ILE A 149 14.70 -2.29 -1.87
N VAL A 150 13.56 -1.61 -1.74
CA VAL A 150 12.24 -2.22 -1.65
C VAL A 150 11.48 -1.96 -2.94
N PHE A 151 11.10 -3.05 -3.60
CA PHE A 151 10.13 -3.04 -4.69
C PHE A 151 8.80 -3.48 -4.14
N GLU A 152 7.81 -2.59 -4.21
CA GLU A 152 6.46 -2.86 -3.76
C GLU A 152 5.51 -2.81 -4.96
N THR A 153 4.61 -3.79 -5.07
CA THR A 153 3.66 -3.84 -6.18
C THR A 153 3.00 -2.49 -6.38
N ALA A 154 3.10 -1.99 -7.61
CA ALA A 154 2.52 -0.72 -8.04
C ALA A 154 3.11 0.56 -7.41
N LEU A 155 4.17 0.50 -6.61
CA LEU A 155 4.82 1.69 -6.04
C LEU A 155 6.20 1.94 -6.66
N ALA A 156 6.64 3.20 -6.59
CA ALA A 156 8.03 3.53 -6.90
C ALA A 156 8.97 2.85 -5.89
N PRO A 157 10.15 2.35 -6.33
CA PRO A 157 11.11 1.74 -5.42
C PRO A 157 11.59 2.75 -4.36
N ARG A 158 11.87 2.27 -3.15
CA ARG A 158 12.45 3.08 -2.07
C ARG A 158 13.67 2.40 -1.47
N LEU A 159 14.68 3.20 -1.10
CA LEU A 159 15.80 2.72 -0.30
C LEU A 159 15.45 2.79 1.19
N TYR A 160 15.79 1.71 1.89
CA TYR A 160 15.77 1.60 3.33
C TYR A 160 17.21 1.42 3.82
N VAL A 161 17.53 2.00 4.97
CA VAL A 161 18.88 2.00 5.53
C VAL A 161 18.83 1.57 7.00
N ASP A 162 19.82 0.78 7.41
CA ASP A 162 19.99 0.39 8.81
C ASP A 162 20.21 1.64 9.68
N PRO A 163 19.58 1.77 10.86
CA PRO A 163 19.81 2.88 11.77
C PRO A 163 21.28 3.17 12.10
N ALA A 164 22.17 2.17 11.99
CA ALA A 164 23.62 2.33 12.20
C ALA A 164 24.29 3.29 11.22
N HIS A 165 23.73 3.46 10.01
CA HIS A 165 24.22 4.43 9.01
C HIS A 165 23.46 5.77 9.06
N VAL A 166 22.59 5.95 10.04
CA VAL A 166 21.79 7.16 10.22
C VAL A 166 22.27 7.92 11.46
N ARG A 167 22.40 9.23 11.33
CA ARG A 167 22.58 10.18 12.45
C ARG A 167 21.31 10.26 13.30
N THR A 168 20.98 9.16 13.97
CA THR A 168 19.78 9.02 14.81
C THR A 168 19.79 9.95 16.02
N ASP A 169 20.96 10.47 16.42
CA ASP A 169 21.13 11.56 17.41
C ASP A 169 20.40 12.85 17.01
N LEU A 170 20.14 13.03 15.71
CA LEU A 170 19.44 14.18 15.16
C LEU A 170 17.93 13.92 14.96
N LEU A 171 17.47 12.70 15.22
CA LEU A 171 16.09 12.29 15.02
C LEU A 171 15.32 12.23 16.34
N ARG A 172 14.06 12.67 16.29
CA ARG A 172 13.09 12.54 17.38
C ARG A 172 11.87 11.79 16.87
N ARG A 173 11.50 10.72 17.58
CA ARG A 173 10.27 9.97 17.28
C ARG A 173 9.05 10.90 17.40
N SER A 174 8.16 10.79 16.42
CA SER A 174 6.87 11.48 16.36
C SER A 174 5.76 10.64 16.99
N GLU A 175 4.66 11.28 17.34
CA GLU A 175 3.40 10.61 17.70
C GLU A 175 2.67 10.07 16.47
N THR A 176 3.03 10.52 15.27
CA THR A 176 2.47 10.05 14.00
C THR A 176 2.73 8.56 13.82
N THR A 177 1.66 7.84 13.46
CA THR A 177 1.68 6.44 13.03
C THR A 177 0.76 6.26 11.83
N SER A 178 1.08 5.29 10.98
CA SER A 178 0.21 4.88 9.87
C SER A 178 0.23 3.36 9.74
N TYR A 179 -0.77 2.78 9.10
CA TYR A 179 -0.85 1.33 8.89
C TYR A 179 -0.75 0.98 7.41
N CYS A 180 0.03 -0.06 7.11
CA CYS A 180 0.12 -0.69 5.81
C CYS A 180 -0.17 -2.19 5.92
N ASN A 181 -1.11 -2.71 5.12
CA ASN A 181 -1.44 -4.14 5.07
C ASN A 181 -0.23 -5.05 4.82
N TYR A 182 0.88 -4.54 4.27
CA TYR A 182 2.03 -5.34 3.88
C TYR A 182 3.29 -5.07 4.70
N LYS A 183 3.28 -4.03 5.55
CA LYS A 183 4.44 -3.60 6.34
C LYS A 183 4.13 -3.38 7.82
N GLY A 184 2.85 -3.40 8.20
CA GLY A 184 2.40 -3.16 9.57
C GLY A 184 2.33 -1.67 9.89
N TYR A 185 2.48 -1.35 11.17
CA TYR A 185 2.45 0.02 11.66
C TYR A 185 3.80 0.72 11.43
N ALA A 186 3.78 1.85 10.73
CA ALA A 186 4.92 2.72 10.56
C ALA A 186 5.04 3.68 11.75
N THR A 187 6.26 3.84 12.27
CA THR A 187 6.61 4.92 13.20
C THR A 187 7.38 6.01 12.46
N TYR A 188 7.06 7.28 12.74
CA TYR A 188 7.68 8.42 12.06
C TYR A 188 8.69 9.15 12.93
N TRP A 189 9.63 9.82 12.28
CA TRP A 189 10.76 10.53 12.88
C TRP A 189 10.90 11.93 12.30
N SER A 190 11.18 12.89 13.15
CA SER A 190 11.35 14.31 12.82
C SER A 190 12.80 14.73 13.06
N ALA A 191 13.31 15.72 12.32
CA ALA A 191 14.62 16.34 12.59
C ALA A 191 14.50 17.86 12.68
N GLY A 192 15.02 18.44 13.76
CA GLY A 192 14.81 19.85 14.07
C GLY A 192 13.31 20.19 14.14
N ASP A 193 12.88 21.13 13.31
CA ASP A 193 11.49 21.60 13.20
C ASP A 193 10.70 20.90 12.08
N ILE A 194 11.35 20.08 11.25
CA ILE A 194 10.67 19.37 10.16
C ILE A 194 10.10 18.05 10.68
N LYS A 195 8.77 17.93 10.59
CA LYS A 195 8.04 16.77 11.10
C LYS A 195 8.04 15.59 10.11
N ASP A 196 8.07 14.38 10.66
CA ASP A 196 7.86 13.10 9.96
C ASP A 196 8.66 12.97 8.65
N ILE A 197 9.95 13.32 8.68
CA ILE A 197 10.88 13.24 7.54
C ILE A 197 11.28 11.81 7.17
N ALA A 198 11.12 10.88 8.11
CA ALA A 198 11.48 9.49 7.94
C ALA A 198 10.46 8.60 8.64
N TRP A 199 10.38 7.35 8.20
CA TRP A 199 9.58 6.33 8.86
C TRP A 199 10.36 5.02 8.96
N SER A 200 9.93 4.17 9.89
CA SER A 200 10.42 2.80 10.05
C SER A 200 9.31 1.87 10.48
N TYR A 201 9.47 0.57 10.24
CA TYR A 201 8.53 -0.47 10.65
C TYR A 201 9.18 -1.32 11.76
N PRO A 202 8.82 -1.10 13.04
CA PRO A 202 9.45 -1.82 14.16
C PRO A 202 9.03 -3.28 14.23
N ASP A 203 7.83 -3.63 13.76
CA ASP A 203 7.33 -4.99 13.76
C ASP A 203 6.56 -5.31 12.47
N PRO A 204 7.27 -5.43 11.34
CA PRO A 204 6.63 -5.76 10.07
C PRO A 204 6.27 -7.26 10.01
N PRO A 205 5.28 -7.62 9.17
CA PRO A 205 4.97 -9.02 8.87
C PRO A 205 6.15 -9.73 8.17
N PRO A 206 6.15 -11.08 8.13
CA PRO A 206 7.25 -11.90 7.60
C PRO A 206 7.82 -11.45 6.26
N GLU A 207 6.96 -11.03 5.33
CA GLU A 207 7.32 -10.61 3.98
C GLU A 207 8.16 -9.32 3.95
N SER A 208 8.08 -8.51 5.00
CA SER A 208 8.78 -7.23 5.14
C SER A 208 9.82 -7.24 6.28
N LEU A 209 10.13 -8.39 6.87
CA LEU A 209 11.15 -8.52 7.92
C LEU A 209 12.55 -8.00 7.55
N PRO A 210 13.04 -8.10 6.29
CA PRO A 210 14.38 -7.59 5.96
C PRO A 210 14.57 -6.09 6.17
N ILE A 211 13.49 -5.31 6.31
CA ILE A 211 13.52 -3.87 6.62
C ILE A 211 13.05 -3.55 8.04
N LYS A 212 12.98 -4.55 8.94
CA LYS A 212 12.57 -4.35 10.33
C LYS A 212 13.47 -3.33 11.01
N GLY A 213 12.88 -2.22 11.46
CA GLY A 213 13.56 -1.10 12.10
C GLY A 213 14.35 -0.19 11.16
N PHE A 214 14.49 -0.51 9.88
CA PHE A 214 15.21 0.31 8.92
C PHE A 214 14.43 1.59 8.62
N LEU A 215 15.16 2.66 8.31
CA LEU A 215 14.58 3.96 7.99
C LEU A 215 14.49 4.16 6.48
N SER A 216 13.42 4.81 6.04
CA SER A 216 13.31 5.41 4.71
C SER A 216 12.79 6.84 4.87
N PHE A 217 13.03 7.69 3.85
CA PHE A 217 12.92 9.15 3.98
C PHE A 217 11.94 9.74 2.96
N ASP A 218 11.25 10.79 3.37
CA ASP A 218 10.26 11.53 2.57
C ASP A 218 10.97 12.64 1.79
N ASP A 219 11.06 12.48 0.46
CA ASP A 219 11.69 13.40 -0.47
C ASP A 219 10.93 14.72 -0.64
N ALA A 220 9.67 14.80 -0.18
CA ALA A 220 8.94 16.07 -0.09
C ALA A 220 9.33 16.89 1.14
N ARG A 221 10.00 16.29 2.14
CA ARG A 221 10.32 16.92 3.43
C ARG A 221 11.82 17.01 3.72
N ALA A 222 12.63 16.22 3.04
CA ALA A 222 14.08 16.21 3.15
C ALA A 222 14.73 16.26 1.77
N GLU A 223 15.98 16.71 1.70
CA GLU A 223 16.78 16.59 0.49
C GLU A 223 17.27 15.14 0.39
N VAL A 224 16.62 14.35 -0.47
CA VAL A 224 16.91 12.93 -0.67
C VAL A 224 17.53 12.71 -2.04
N LEU A 225 18.77 12.25 -2.07
CA LEU A 225 19.47 11.77 -3.26
C LEU A 225 19.58 10.26 -3.15
N ALA A 226 18.78 9.53 -3.93
CA ALA A 226 18.73 8.07 -3.91
C ALA A 226 18.96 7.52 -5.33
N GLU A 227 19.90 6.59 -5.47
CA GLU A 227 20.18 5.93 -6.75
C GLU A 227 19.12 4.86 -7.07
N LEU A 228 17.91 5.30 -7.44
CA LEU A 228 16.80 4.41 -7.79
C LEU A 228 16.86 4.00 -9.26
N PRO A 229 16.37 2.80 -9.62
CA PRO A 229 16.22 2.44 -11.02
C PRO A 229 15.17 3.34 -11.69
N HIS A 230 15.54 3.96 -12.79
CA HIS A 230 14.67 4.76 -13.63
C HIS A 230 14.58 4.15 -15.03
N PHE A 231 13.40 4.24 -15.65
CA PHE A 231 13.22 3.88 -17.05
C PHE A 231 13.20 5.18 -17.86
N GLU A 232 14.27 5.45 -18.62
CA GLU A 232 14.24 6.54 -19.59
C GLU A 232 13.52 6.05 -20.84
N HIS A 233 12.41 6.70 -21.17
CA HIS A 233 11.84 6.58 -22.51
C HIS A 233 12.84 7.27 -23.45
N ARG A 234 13.69 6.50 -24.14
CA ARG A 234 14.39 7.03 -25.31
C ARG A 234 13.33 7.43 -26.32
N GLU A 235 12.99 8.71 -26.40
CA GLU A 235 12.39 9.27 -27.60
C GLU A 235 13.39 9.04 -28.74
N THR A 236 13.16 8.02 -29.56
CA THR A 236 13.74 7.99 -30.90
C THR A 236 13.20 9.17 -31.68
N VAL A 237 14.03 10.20 -31.85
CA VAL A 237 13.90 11.32 -32.80
C VAL A 237 15.19 11.32 -33.65
N PRO A 238 15.25 11.78 -34.92
CA PRO A 238 14.24 12.12 -35.93
C PRO A 238 14.42 11.38 -37.29
N GLY A 239 13.42 11.50 -38.16
CA GLY A 239 13.61 11.67 -39.62
C GLY A 239 14.15 10.49 -40.42
N ASN A 240 13.25 9.73 -41.05
CA ASN A 240 13.53 9.14 -42.36
C ASN A 240 12.48 9.64 -43.33
N THR A 241 12.86 10.67 -44.08
CA THR A 241 12.36 10.96 -45.42
C THR A 241 12.40 9.67 -46.22
N PHE A 242 11.25 9.19 -46.68
CA PHE A 242 11.19 8.45 -47.92
C PHE A 242 10.35 9.30 -48.87
N SER A 243 11.08 10.07 -49.68
CA SER A 243 10.62 10.44 -51.00
C SER A 243 10.77 9.21 -51.89
N GLU A 244 9.67 8.74 -52.47
CA GLU A 244 9.48 8.43 -53.90
C GLU A 244 7.99 8.21 -54.17
#